data_AF-G4ZT95-F1
#
_entry.id   AF-G4ZT95-F1
#
_cell.length_a   1.000
_cell.length_b   1.000
_cell.length_c   1.000
_cell.angle_alpha   90.00
_cell.angle_beta   90.00
_cell.angle_gamma   90.00
#
_symmetry.space_group_name_H-M   'P 1'
#
loop_
_entity.id
_entity.type
_entity.pdbx_description
1 polymer ?
#
loop_
_entity_poly.entity_id
_entity_poly.type
_entity_poly.pdbx_seq_one_letter_code
_entity_poly.pdbx_strand_id
1 'polypeptide(L)'
;MSTTWEFLEPWRSVLRDNSREGSAHVSESVLEVAFVVPGRHPLAEGKSIYLEISGDQCSAQASRRLQQLREDMELFTLLSVVDNEACNKLVFAGTATPSVYFPEWEFRLAESSSSKIPQIPVTWGALLGFSDGSWGYSPGFLAAVQNLEAMGVDPYIKTSEDERSAIYWTARLGGSKVFGRQKSDEPADLSTSPRVQLRRLFNANVPPIVELATGCGGAPLAAPSIPPLVPELAVALTRTATQYLSLDLENATINSHQAMVNAGLLLSTLIWNSSKSSRTRPMMLWVADLSTEADVTYNSVSSERWPWLIYALCCGSSDTIVTVVTISVNNYPLPILEANGRGSHAYGFVDIREGTELYPSGVNDGSGNSFVLSRARPFRALYDPTYNGSWVNFVVPGYGMCHAKLEHGVKFTPDPEDPVCRERRISGSLALNFVTFETPAVLMELLTLVTRGLRSLRLLANDDAAASMGIDLSALSSACPGLQHLSITKYGVVVSDHGGSLRRWPIKTIALREYLSDLIGCLRDTTLRMARSSRLK
;
A
#
# COMPACT_ATOMS: atom_id res chain seq x y z
N MET A 1 7.16 -14.47 48.87
CA MET A 1 6.74 -15.32 47.74
C MET A 1 7.52 -14.81 46.54
N SER A 2 8.48 -15.59 46.07
CA SER A 2 9.23 -15.28 44.84
C SER A 2 8.23 -15.17 43.70
N THR A 3 8.27 -14.07 42.95
CA THR A 3 7.33 -13.90 41.83
C THR A 3 7.75 -14.86 40.72
N THR A 4 6.78 -15.57 40.11
CA THR A 4 7.00 -16.64 39.11
C THR A 4 7.92 -16.24 37.94
N TRP A 5 8.14 -14.94 37.74
CA TRP A 5 8.86 -14.34 36.63
C TRP A 5 10.24 -13.77 36.99
N GLU A 6 10.76 -14.01 38.20
CA GLU A 6 12.07 -13.50 38.64
C GLU A 6 13.22 -13.92 37.71
N PHE A 7 13.12 -15.09 37.07
CA PHE A 7 14.12 -15.55 36.13
C PHE A 7 14.21 -14.66 34.87
N LEU A 8 13.20 -13.82 34.57
CA LEU A 8 13.21 -12.88 33.45
C LEU A 8 13.80 -11.51 33.79
N GLU A 9 14.09 -11.23 35.07
CA GLU A 9 14.54 -9.90 35.51
C GLU A 9 15.83 -9.41 34.81
N PRO A 10 16.84 -10.26 34.50
CA PRO A 10 18.02 -9.79 33.76
C PRO A 10 17.67 -9.15 32.41
N TRP A 11 16.73 -9.76 31.67
CA TRP A 11 16.27 -9.26 30.37
C TRP A 11 15.29 -8.09 30.53
N ARG A 12 14.43 -8.15 31.55
CA ARG A 12 13.51 -7.03 31.85
C ARG A 12 14.24 -5.73 32.16
N SER A 13 15.36 -5.80 32.89
CA SER A 13 16.16 -4.62 33.21
C SER A 13 16.74 -4.01 31.94
N VAL A 14 17.34 -4.83 31.07
CA VAL A 14 17.90 -4.36 29.79
C VAL A 14 16.81 -3.77 28.91
N LEU A 15 15.66 -4.43 28.80
CA LEU A 15 14.54 -3.92 28.04
C LEU A 15 14.09 -2.54 28.55
N ARG A 16 13.94 -2.38 29.87
CA ARG A 16 13.56 -1.12 30.50
C ARG A 16 14.57 0.00 30.22
N ASP A 17 15.86 -0.32 30.30
CA ASP A 17 16.96 0.62 30.07
C ASP A 17 17.09 1.06 28.60
N ASN A 18 16.49 0.32 27.66
CA ASN A 18 16.48 0.66 26.23
C ASN A 18 15.10 1.12 25.72
N SER A 19 14.02 0.87 26.49
CA SER A 19 12.68 1.29 26.15
C SER A 19 12.46 2.77 26.49
N ARG A 20 11.84 3.52 25.58
CA ARG A 20 11.34 4.87 25.88
C ARG A 20 9.83 4.84 26.05
N GLU A 21 9.33 5.36 27.17
CA GLU A 21 7.89 5.59 27.35
C GLU A 21 7.44 6.70 26.39
N GLY A 22 6.36 6.44 25.65
CA GLY A 22 5.93 7.23 24.50
C GLY A 22 5.82 8.73 24.78
N SER A 23 6.58 9.54 24.03
CA SER A 23 6.29 10.96 23.84
C SER A 23 7.12 11.53 22.67
N ALA A 24 6.40 11.79 21.57
CA ALA A 24 6.42 12.92 20.61
C ALA A 24 7.68 13.74 20.26
N HIS A 25 8.82 13.59 20.91
CA HIS A 25 10.04 14.26 20.44
C HIS A 25 10.61 13.46 19.27
N VAL A 26 10.08 13.78 18.10
CA VAL A 26 10.59 13.43 16.78
C VAL A 26 11.96 14.09 16.62
N SER A 27 12.98 13.56 17.30
CA SER A 27 14.32 13.66 16.72
C SER A 27 14.24 13.09 15.31
N GLU A 28 14.89 13.73 14.36
CA GLU A 28 14.84 13.34 12.94
C GLU A 28 15.55 12.00 12.74
N SER A 29 14.86 10.90 13.08
CA SER A 29 15.35 9.56 12.77
C SER A 29 15.34 9.38 11.25
N VAL A 30 16.46 8.90 10.71
CA VAL A 30 16.57 8.57 9.29
C VAL A 30 15.75 7.31 8.96
N LEU A 31 15.64 6.40 9.93
CA LEU A 31 14.92 5.15 9.75
C LEU A 31 14.16 4.77 11.01
N GLU A 32 12.87 4.50 10.83
CA GLU A 32 11.99 3.89 11.81
C GLU A 32 11.60 2.50 11.28
N VAL A 33 11.65 1.46 12.11
CA VAL A 33 11.35 0.08 11.72
C VAL A 33 10.48 -0.58 12.78
N ALA A 34 9.31 -1.07 12.43
CA ALA A 34 8.46 -1.83 13.33
C ALA A 34 8.40 -3.31 12.92
N PHE A 35 8.74 -4.20 13.85
CA PHE A 35 8.61 -5.64 13.70
C PHE A 35 7.31 -6.05 14.36
N VAL A 36 6.39 -6.53 13.53
CA VAL A 36 5.11 -7.06 13.99
C VAL A 36 5.18 -8.57 13.89
N VAL A 37 5.17 -9.23 15.05
CA VAL A 37 5.06 -10.69 15.18
C VAL A 37 3.55 -11.03 15.26
N PRO A 38 3.09 -12.13 14.63
CA PRO A 38 1.68 -12.45 14.52
C PRO A 38 1.08 -12.73 15.89
N GLY A 39 -0.19 -12.36 16.01
CA GLY A 39 -0.97 -12.49 17.23
C GLY A 39 -2.05 -11.43 17.34
N ARG A 40 -1.89 -10.27 16.69
CA ARG A 40 -2.81 -9.12 16.82
C ARG A 40 -4.26 -9.52 16.54
N HIS A 41 -5.02 -9.78 17.60
CA HIS A 41 -6.47 -9.91 17.51
C HIS A 41 -7.00 -8.60 16.88
N PRO A 42 -8.03 -8.61 16.02
CA PRO A 42 -8.58 -7.39 15.43
C PRO A 42 -8.97 -6.30 16.45
N LEU A 43 -9.13 -6.69 17.71
CA LEU A 43 -9.50 -5.83 18.84
C LEU A 43 -8.32 -5.48 19.77
N ALA A 44 -7.09 -5.94 19.47
CA ALA A 44 -5.93 -5.62 20.29
C ALA A 44 -5.44 -4.20 19.96
N GLU A 45 -5.44 -3.32 20.97
CA GLU A 45 -4.70 -2.06 20.89
C GLU A 45 -3.21 -2.37 20.72
N GLY A 46 -2.66 -1.96 19.58
CA GLY A 46 -1.23 -2.08 19.35
C GLY A 46 -0.48 -1.12 20.28
N LYS A 47 0.21 -1.65 21.28
CA LYS A 47 1.21 -0.89 22.01
C LYS A 47 2.58 -1.21 21.42
N SER A 48 3.27 -0.20 20.92
CA SER A 48 4.63 -0.34 20.44
C SER A 48 5.62 -0.17 21.59
N ILE A 49 6.66 -1.01 21.62
CA ILE A 49 7.84 -0.83 22.46
C ILE A 49 8.88 -0.12 21.60
N TYR A 50 9.19 1.12 21.97
CA TYR A 50 10.16 1.95 21.27
C TYR A 50 11.57 1.66 21.78
N LEU A 51 12.42 1.15 20.91
CA LEU A 51 13.83 0.85 21.15
C LEU A 51 14.69 1.81 20.32
N GLU A 52 15.60 2.49 20.99
CA GLU A 52 16.57 3.37 20.33
C GLU A 52 17.90 2.63 20.16
N ILE A 53 18.37 2.54 18.92
CA ILE A 53 19.64 1.90 18.61
C ILE A 53 20.64 2.99 18.23
N SER A 54 21.65 3.19 19.08
CA SER A 54 22.79 4.06 18.76
C SER A 54 23.69 3.40 17.73
N GLY A 55 24.14 4.15 16.72
CA GLY A 55 25.02 3.66 15.65
C GLY A 55 26.49 3.43 16.06
N ASP A 56 26.93 3.94 17.22
CA ASP A 56 28.33 3.82 17.66
C ASP A 56 28.58 2.49 18.41
N GLN A 57 28.54 1.38 17.67
CA GLN A 57 28.50 0.03 18.24
C GLN A 57 29.83 -0.73 18.22
N CYS A 58 30.96 -0.06 17.96
CA CYS A 58 32.25 -0.74 17.82
C CYS A 58 32.81 -1.32 19.14
N SER A 59 32.18 -1.08 20.30
CA SER A 59 32.66 -1.62 21.58
C SER A 59 32.10 -3.02 21.89
N ALA A 60 32.92 -3.88 22.49
CA ALA A 60 32.49 -5.22 22.93
C ALA A 60 31.33 -5.17 23.95
N GLN A 61 31.22 -4.08 24.71
CA GLN A 61 30.12 -3.85 25.65
C GLN A 61 28.82 -3.49 24.91
N ALA A 62 28.89 -2.61 23.91
CA ALA A 62 27.75 -2.29 23.04
C ALA A 62 27.27 -3.55 22.33
N SER A 63 28.20 -4.39 21.88
CA SER A 63 27.88 -5.71 21.36
C SER A 63 27.06 -6.48 22.41
N ARG A 64 27.62 -6.89 23.55
CA ARG A 64 26.88 -7.69 24.56
C ARG A 64 25.49 -7.14 24.91
N ARG A 65 25.33 -5.82 24.98
CA ARG A 65 24.04 -5.16 25.23
C ARG A 65 23.02 -5.42 24.11
N LEU A 66 23.43 -5.39 22.84
CA LEU A 66 22.55 -5.69 21.70
C LEU A 66 22.15 -7.15 21.63
N GLN A 67 23.05 -8.07 22.01
CA GLN A 67 22.64 -9.48 22.16
C GLN A 67 21.60 -9.63 23.24
N GLN A 68 21.81 -9.01 24.40
CA GLN A 68 20.83 -9.06 25.47
C GLN A 68 19.50 -8.46 25.00
N LEU A 69 19.53 -7.32 24.30
CA LEU A 69 18.31 -6.72 23.74
C LEU A 69 17.59 -7.64 22.75
N ARG A 70 18.31 -8.32 21.85
CA ARG A 70 17.73 -9.33 20.95
C ARG A 70 17.08 -10.46 21.74
N GLU A 71 17.78 -10.97 22.76
CA GLU A 71 17.30 -12.01 23.66
C GLU A 71 16.06 -11.55 24.44
N ASP A 72 16.01 -10.30 24.91
CA ASP A 72 14.85 -9.69 25.57
C ASP A 72 13.65 -9.75 24.62
N MET A 73 13.81 -9.28 23.39
CA MET A 73 12.72 -9.25 22.43
C MET A 73 12.15 -10.63 22.14
N GLU A 74 13.02 -11.62 21.95
CA GLU A 74 12.61 -13.01 21.73
C GLU A 74 11.87 -13.57 22.95
N LEU A 75 12.37 -13.33 24.18
CA LEU A 75 11.73 -13.79 25.42
C LEU A 75 10.37 -13.13 25.67
N PHE A 76 10.27 -11.81 25.51
CA PHE A 76 9.01 -11.10 25.74
C PHE A 76 7.98 -11.34 24.64
N THR A 77 8.42 -11.60 23.42
CA THR A 77 7.55 -12.12 22.35
C THR A 77 7.02 -13.50 22.72
N LEU A 78 7.87 -14.42 23.18
CA LEU A 78 7.44 -15.75 23.64
C LEU A 78 6.51 -15.66 24.86
N LEU A 79 6.84 -14.82 25.84
CA LEU A 79 6.03 -14.62 27.03
C LEU A 79 4.64 -14.07 26.67
N SER A 80 4.52 -13.17 25.69
CA SER A 80 3.22 -12.66 25.25
C SER A 80 2.26 -13.76 24.78
N VAL A 81 2.81 -14.92 24.40
CA VAL A 81 2.08 -16.10 23.94
C VAL A 81 1.88 -17.16 25.04
N VAL A 82 2.79 -17.21 26.01
CA VAL A 82 2.72 -18.11 27.17
C VAL A 82 1.79 -17.56 28.24
N ASP A 83 2.01 -16.31 28.64
CA ASP A 83 1.22 -15.58 29.63
C ASP A 83 1.18 -14.09 29.26
N ASN A 84 0.12 -13.73 28.54
CA ASN A 84 -0.08 -12.39 28.03
C ASN A 84 -0.18 -11.33 29.13
N GLU A 85 -0.84 -11.69 30.24
CA GLU A 85 -1.04 -10.80 31.38
C GLU A 85 0.29 -10.52 32.09
N ALA A 86 1.12 -11.56 32.27
CA ALA A 86 2.47 -11.41 32.79
C ALA A 86 3.34 -10.55 31.86
N CYS A 87 3.29 -10.77 30.54
CA CYS A 87 4.00 -9.93 29.57
C CYS A 87 3.61 -8.46 29.73
N ASN A 88 2.31 -8.15 29.74
CA ASN A 88 1.79 -6.80 29.89
C ASN A 88 2.27 -6.14 31.20
N LYS A 89 2.20 -6.86 32.33
CA LYS A 89 2.67 -6.36 33.64
C LYS A 89 4.18 -6.13 33.72
N LEU A 90 4.97 -6.98 33.05
CA LEU A 90 6.43 -6.88 33.10
C LEU A 90 6.95 -5.78 32.18
N VAL A 91 6.34 -5.59 31.02
CA VAL A 91 6.71 -4.58 30.02
C VAL A 91 6.15 -3.21 30.38
N PHE A 92 4.88 -3.11 30.76
CA PHE A 92 4.22 -1.86 31.09
C PHE A 92 3.93 -1.81 32.59
N ALA A 93 4.51 -0.83 33.29
CA ALA A 93 4.33 -0.65 34.73
C ALA A 93 2.90 -0.15 35.11
N GLY A 94 1.91 -0.25 34.22
CA GLY A 94 0.59 0.36 34.33
C GLY A 94 -0.56 -0.62 34.63
N THR A 95 -1.69 -0.08 35.11
CA THR A 95 -2.91 -0.83 35.39
C THR A 95 -3.37 -1.59 34.15
N ALA A 96 -3.41 -2.91 34.26
CA ALA A 96 -3.76 -3.83 33.19
C ALA A 96 -5.10 -3.46 32.55
N THR A 97 -5.07 -3.06 31.28
CA THR A 97 -6.26 -3.16 30.44
C THR A 97 -6.45 -4.63 30.07
N PRO A 98 -7.68 -5.18 30.08
CA PRO A 98 -7.96 -6.59 29.82
C PRO A 98 -7.75 -7.02 28.35
N SER A 99 -7.01 -6.24 27.56
CA SER A 99 -6.75 -6.49 26.15
C SER A 99 -5.55 -7.42 25.97
N VAL A 100 -5.69 -8.42 25.11
CA VAL A 100 -4.58 -9.27 24.66
C VAL A 100 -3.52 -8.40 23.98
N TYR A 101 -2.29 -8.46 24.49
CA TYR A 101 -1.17 -7.63 24.07
C TYR A 101 -0.12 -8.45 23.32
N PHE A 102 0.17 -8.08 22.07
CA PHE A 102 1.32 -8.63 21.34
C PHE A 102 2.34 -7.52 21.13
N PRO A 103 3.61 -7.74 21.51
CA PRO A 103 4.61 -6.70 21.39
C PRO A 103 4.87 -6.36 19.91
N GLU A 104 4.75 -5.08 19.62
CA GLU A 104 5.21 -4.46 18.38
C GLU A 104 6.53 -3.76 18.68
N TRP A 105 7.62 -4.21 18.06
CA TRP A 105 8.96 -3.71 18.37
C TRP A 105 9.33 -2.62 17.39
N GLU A 106 9.32 -1.36 17.82
CA GLU A 106 9.66 -0.21 16.99
C GLU A 106 11.08 0.26 17.27
N PHE A 107 11.91 0.26 16.25
CA PHE A 107 13.29 0.70 16.29
C PHE A 107 13.45 2.05 15.64
N ARG A 108 14.28 2.89 16.24
CA ARG A 108 14.75 4.13 15.62
C ARG A 108 16.26 4.09 15.48
N LEU A 109 16.73 4.22 14.26
CA LEU A 109 18.15 4.41 13.99
C LEU A 109 18.41 5.91 13.84
N ALA A 110 19.27 6.42 14.72
CA ALA A 110 19.86 7.73 14.57
C ALA A 110 20.84 7.73 13.39
N GLU A 111 21.12 8.91 12.83
CA GLU A 111 22.10 9.09 11.76
C GLU A 111 23.44 8.44 12.12
N SER A 112 23.77 7.37 11.39
CA SER A 112 25.08 6.77 11.41
C SER A 112 26.03 7.70 10.66
N SER A 113 27.08 8.16 11.34
CA SER A 113 28.11 9.03 10.77
C SER A 113 29.16 8.28 9.93
N SER A 114 28.97 6.98 9.64
CA SER A 114 30.10 6.13 9.25
C SER A 114 29.86 5.19 8.05
N SER A 115 30.57 5.52 6.98
CA SER A 115 31.20 4.66 5.96
C SER A 115 30.32 3.96 4.90
N LYS A 116 30.95 3.80 3.73
CA LYS A 116 30.38 3.36 2.45
C LYS A 116 29.52 2.09 2.60
N ILE A 117 28.33 2.14 2.00
CA ILE A 117 27.41 1.00 1.92
C ILE A 117 28.14 -0.20 1.29
N PRO A 118 28.28 -1.34 1.99
CA PRO A 118 28.82 -2.55 1.39
C PRO A 118 27.90 -3.04 0.26
N GLN A 119 28.46 -3.58 -0.84
CA GLN A 119 27.69 -4.09 -1.98
C GLN A 119 26.90 -5.39 -1.69
N ILE A 120 26.94 -5.89 -0.45
CA ILE A 120 26.35 -7.15 -0.04
C ILE A 120 25.00 -6.84 0.60
N PRO A 121 23.90 -7.54 0.23
CA PRO A 121 22.61 -7.38 0.88
C PRO A 121 22.73 -7.46 2.40
N VAL A 122 22.25 -6.43 3.10
CA VAL A 122 22.29 -6.37 4.56
C VAL A 122 20.99 -6.97 5.09
N THR A 123 21.04 -7.81 6.12
CA THR A 123 19.83 -8.29 6.81
C THR A 123 19.37 -7.25 7.84
N TRP A 124 18.09 -7.25 8.19
CA TRP A 124 17.58 -6.37 9.24
C TRP A 124 18.32 -6.55 10.58
N GLY A 125 18.65 -7.80 10.92
CA GLY A 125 19.48 -8.13 12.07
C GLY A 125 20.84 -7.46 11.98
N ALA A 126 21.53 -7.58 10.85
CA ALA A 126 22.82 -6.91 10.65
C ALA A 126 22.71 -5.38 10.71
N LEU A 127 21.68 -4.78 10.12
CA LEU A 127 21.45 -3.33 10.14
C LEU A 127 21.21 -2.80 11.57
N LEU A 128 20.54 -3.58 12.41
CA LEU A 128 20.26 -3.25 13.81
C LEU A 128 21.41 -3.62 14.77
N GLY A 129 22.49 -4.24 14.27
CA GLY A 129 23.65 -4.68 15.08
C GLY A 129 23.55 -6.12 15.63
N PHE A 130 22.51 -6.87 15.28
CA PHE A 130 22.26 -8.26 15.65
C PHE A 130 22.90 -9.27 14.68
N SER A 131 24.20 -9.14 14.39
CA SER A 131 24.84 -9.96 13.35
C SER A 131 24.77 -11.49 13.64
N ASP A 132 24.44 -12.28 12.62
CA ASP A 132 24.26 -13.75 12.75
C ASP A 132 25.57 -14.52 13.01
N GLY A 133 26.72 -13.94 12.65
CA GLY A 133 27.98 -14.67 12.51
C GLY A 133 28.76 -14.95 13.80
N SER A 134 28.42 -14.34 14.93
CA SER A 134 29.26 -14.42 16.15
C SER A 134 28.51 -14.53 17.48
N TRP A 135 27.17 -14.53 17.47
CA TRP A 135 26.39 -14.35 18.68
C TRP A 135 25.51 -15.57 18.94
N GLY A 136 26.14 -16.59 19.51
CA GLY A 136 25.41 -17.69 20.14
C GLY A 136 24.56 -17.14 21.30
N TYR A 137 23.39 -17.72 21.52
CA TYR A 137 22.54 -17.36 22.64
C TYR A 137 23.27 -17.55 23.98
N SER A 138 22.99 -16.66 24.93
CA SER A 138 23.50 -16.82 26.28
C SER A 138 22.92 -18.08 26.93
N PRO A 139 23.68 -18.81 27.77
CA PRO A 139 23.16 -19.98 28.48
C PRO A 139 21.92 -19.64 29.34
N GLY A 140 21.91 -18.45 29.93
CA GLY A 140 20.75 -17.94 30.68
C GLY A 140 19.51 -17.83 29.81
N PHE A 141 19.64 -17.30 28.59
CA PHE A 141 18.51 -17.14 27.67
C PHE A 141 17.93 -18.49 27.30
N LEU A 142 18.78 -19.48 26.99
CA LEU A 142 18.32 -20.83 26.63
C LEU A 142 17.55 -21.47 27.78
N ALA A 143 18.01 -21.30 29.02
CA ALA A 143 17.30 -21.77 30.21
C ALA A 143 15.95 -21.03 30.40
N ALA A 144 15.92 -19.72 30.19
CA ALA A 144 14.69 -18.94 30.28
C ALA A 144 13.66 -19.34 29.21
N VAL A 145 14.10 -19.59 27.97
CA VAL A 145 13.23 -20.11 26.91
C VAL A 145 12.67 -21.47 27.28
N GLN A 146 13.51 -22.41 27.75
CA GLN A 146 13.04 -23.74 28.17
C GLN A 146 11.99 -23.65 29.27
N ASN A 147 12.17 -22.74 30.23
CA ASN A 147 11.19 -22.50 31.29
C ASN A 147 9.86 -21.98 30.72
N LEU A 148 9.89 -21.01 29.80
CA LEU A 148 8.68 -20.49 29.15
C LEU A 148 7.98 -21.56 28.30
N GLU A 149 8.73 -22.35 27.54
CA GLU A 149 8.17 -23.45 26.73
C GLU A 149 7.53 -24.53 27.61
N ALA A 150 8.12 -24.84 28.77
CA ALA A 150 7.57 -25.80 29.73
C ALA A 150 6.26 -25.33 30.38
N MET A 151 6.00 -24.02 30.43
CA MET A 151 4.72 -23.47 30.92
C MET A 151 3.57 -23.65 29.93
N GLY A 152 3.88 -23.97 28.66
CA GLY A 152 2.89 -24.19 27.61
C GLY A 152 2.50 -22.90 26.88
N VAL A 153 2.16 -23.05 25.60
CA VAL A 153 1.66 -21.98 24.74
C VAL A 153 0.14 -21.99 24.82
N ASP A 154 -0.48 -20.83 25.03
CA ASP A 154 -1.94 -20.71 25.01
C ASP A 154 -2.50 -21.27 23.68
N PRO A 155 -3.35 -22.31 23.71
CA PRO A 155 -3.91 -22.93 22.51
C PRO A 155 -4.73 -21.95 21.64
N TYR A 156 -5.29 -20.87 22.21
CA TYR A 156 -6.01 -19.86 21.44
C TYR A 156 -5.10 -19.14 20.43
N ILE A 157 -3.82 -18.96 20.75
CA ILE A 157 -2.88 -18.21 19.91
C ILE A 157 -2.46 -19.04 18.68
N LYS A 158 -2.50 -20.38 18.77
CA LYS A 158 -2.18 -21.28 17.65
C LYS A 158 -3.13 -21.17 16.46
N THR A 159 -4.31 -20.57 16.63
CA THR A 159 -5.34 -20.48 15.58
C THR A 159 -5.34 -19.15 14.83
N SER A 160 -4.55 -18.16 15.27
CA SER A 160 -4.43 -16.87 14.59
C SER A 160 -3.64 -17.03 13.28
N GLU A 161 -4.34 -16.94 12.14
CA GLU A 161 -3.79 -17.09 10.77
C GLU A 161 -2.44 -16.38 10.52
N ASP A 162 -1.58 -17.08 9.78
CA ASP A 162 -0.19 -16.82 9.34
C ASP A 162 0.12 -15.48 8.67
N GLU A 163 -0.87 -14.62 8.38
CA GLU A 163 -0.68 -13.51 7.45
C GLU A 163 -0.02 -12.26 8.05
N ARG A 164 0.43 -12.31 9.33
CA ARG A 164 0.68 -11.09 10.12
C ARG A 164 2.13 -10.77 10.45
N SER A 165 3.08 -11.71 10.31
CA SER A 165 4.51 -11.37 10.45
C SER A 165 4.89 -10.38 9.36
N ALA A 166 5.23 -9.15 9.75
CA ALA A 166 5.64 -8.13 8.81
C ALA A 166 6.63 -7.16 9.44
N ILE A 167 7.50 -6.63 8.60
CA ILE A 167 8.38 -5.51 8.90
C ILE A 167 7.73 -4.30 8.25
N TYR A 168 7.33 -3.35 9.06
CA TYR A 168 6.98 -2.01 8.61
C TYR A 168 8.22 -1.16 8.76
N TRP A 169 8.48 -0.30 7.79
CA TRP A 169 9.62 0.60 7.87
C TRP A 169 9.21 1.94 7.29
N THR A 170 9.81 3.00 7.83
CA THR A 170 9.70 4.37 7.36
C THR A 170 11.11 4.93 7.27
N ALA A 171 11.56 5.22 6.06
CA ALA A 171 12.85 5.83 5.78
C ALA A 171 12.66 7.28 5.33
N ARG A 172 13.52 8.19 5.79
CA ARG A 172 13.58 9.56 5.30
C ARG A 172 14.60 9.66 4.17
N LEU A 173 14.16 10.18 3.03
CA LEU A 173 15.03 10.44 1.89
C LEU A 173 14.81 11.88 1.44
N GLY A 174 15.74 12.77 1.77
CA GLY A 174 15.69 14.15 1.31
C GLY A 174 14.46 14.94 1.75
N GLY A 175 14.06 14.77 3.02
CA GLY A 175 12.87 15.40 3.59
C GLY A 175 11.56 14.64 3.32
N SER A 176 11.52 13.75 2.33
CA SER A 176 10.35 12.91 2.07
C SER A 176 10.36 11.64 2.93
N LYS A 177 9.18 11.12 3.27
CA LYS A 177 9.03 9.85 4.00
C LYS A 177 8.64 8.76 3.01
N VAL A 178 9.40 7.67 3.01
CA VAL A 178 9.08 6.46 2.27
C VAL A 178 8.77 5.37 3.27
N PHE A 179 7.63 4.73 3.12
CA PHE A 179 7.18 3.68 4.01
C PHE A 179 6.94 2.41 3.21
N GLY A 180 7.26 1.29 3.82
CA GLY A 180 7.03 0.01 3.18
C GLY A 180 6.65 -1.05 4.18
N ARG A 181 6.07 -2.11 3.64
CA ARG A 181 5.76 -3.34 4.34
C ARG A 181 6.44 -4.49 3.62
N GLN A 182 7.28 -5.20 4.35
CA GLN A 182 7.94 -6.40 3.92
C GLN A 182 7.37 -7.58 4.72
N LYS A 183 7.01 -8.67 4.03
CA LYS A 183 6.75 -9.96 4.70
C LYS A 183 7.93 -10.88 4.48
N SER A 184 8.05 -11.89 5.33
CA SER A 184 9.01 -12.97 5.09
C SER A 184 8.60 -13.75 3.83
N ASP A 185 9.58 -14.06 2.98
CA ASP A 185 9.39 -14.86 1.76
C ASP A 185 9.16 -16.35 2.08
N GLU A 186 9.61 -16.80 3.26
CA GLU A 186 9.39 -18.19 3.65
C GLU A 186 7.93 -18.40 4.03
N PRO A 187 7.24 -19.39 3.42
CA PRO A 187 5.91 -19.78 3.87
C PRO A 187 6.02 -20.10 5.36
N ALA A 188 5.15 -19.47 6.15
CA ALA A 188 5.10 -19.77 7.56
C ALA A 188 4.59 -21.22 7.68
N ASP A 189 5.40 -22.06 8.32
CA ASP A 189 4.89 -23.33 8.80
C ASP A 189 4.02 -22.97 10.00
N LEU A 190 2.75 -23.37 9.99
CA LEU A 190 1.76 -23.09 11.05
C LEU A 190 2.22 -23.56 12.44
N SER A 191 3.26 -24.39 12.52
CA SER A 191 3.87 -24.87 13.76
C SER A 191 5.10 -24.07 14.22
N THR A 192 5.48 -23.00 13.52
CA THR A 192 6.68 -22.23 13.86
C THR A 192 6.45 -21.42 15.14
N SER A 193 7.30 -21.65 16.14
CA SER A 193 7.33 -20.86 17.37
C SER A 193 7.45 -19.36 17.03
N PRO A 194 6.76 -18.45 17.76
CA PRO A 194 6.89 -16.99 17.59
C PRO A 194 8.33 -16.49 17.55
N ARG A 195 9.23 -17.16 18.29
CA ARG A 195 10.68 -16.91 18.27
C ARG A 195 11.29 -17.12 16.88
N VAL A 196 10.94 -18.22 16.22
CA VAL A 196 11.43 -18.54 14.87
C VAL A 196 10.96 -17.49 13.88
N GLN A 197 9.74 -16.99 14.04
CA GLN A 197 9.19 -15.95 13.18
C GLN A 197 9.89 -14.61 13.38
N LEU A 198 10.12 -14.17 14.62
CA LEU A 198 10.90 -12.96 14.89
C LEU A 198 12.32 -13.07 14.30
N ARG A 199 12.97 -14.22 14.45
CA ARG A 199 14.28 -14.48 13.85
C ARG A 199 14.25 -14.42 12.32
N ARG A 200 13.21 -14.94 11.68
CA ARG A 200 13.01 -14.80 10.22
C ARG A 200 12.91 -13.33 9.80
N LEU A 201 12.28 -12.48 10.62
CA LEU A 201 12.21 -11.04 10.34
C LEU A 201 13.61 -10.40 10.44
N PHE A 202 14.42 -10.74 11.45
CA PHE A 202 15.81 -10.27 11.53
C PHE A 202 16.65 -10.76 10.34
N ASN A 203 16.40 -11.97 9.85
CA ASN A 203 17.17 -12.54 8.73
C ASN A 203 16.69 -12.05 7.36
N ALA A 204 15.57 -11.33 7.29
CA ALA A 204 15.09 -10.76 6.05
C ALA A 204 16.04 -9.67 5.55
N ASN A 205 16.25 -9.62 4.23
CA ASN A 205 17.08 -8.59 3.60
C ASN A 205 16.43 -7.21 3.78
N VAL A 206 17.24 -6.21 4.08
CA VAL A 206 16.83 -4.81 4.10
C VAL A 206 16.48 -4.39 2.66
N PRO A 207 15.36 -3.70 2.45
CA PRO A 207 15.04 -3.12 1.14
C PRO A 207 16.16 -2.17 0.67
N PRO A 208 16.60 -2.24 -0.60
CA PRO A 208 17.63 -1.35 -1.13
C PRO A 208 17.35 0.15 -0.93
N ILE A 209 16.08 0.57 -0.91
CA ILE A 209 15.73 1.97 -0.60
C ILE A 209 16.02 2.36 0.86
N VAL A 210 15.88 1.42 1.79
CA VAL A 210 16.26 1.62 3.20
C VAL A 210 17.78 1.65 3.32
N GLU A 211 18.50 0.77 2.63
CA GLU A 211 19.97 0.81 2.57
C GLU A 211 20.46 2.17 2.04
N LEU A 212 19.86 2.67 0.96
CA LEU A 212 20.15 3.99 0.40
C LEU A 212 19.89 5.11 1.42
N ALA A 213 18.73 5.11 2.07
CA ALA A 213 18.38 6.13 3.05
C ALA A 213 19.35 6.16 4.23
N THR A 214 19.75 4.99 4.73
CA THR A 214 20.71 4.88 5.86
C THR A 214 22.14 5.25 5.47
N GLY A 215 22.56 5.01 4.23
CA GLY A 215 23.93 5.31 3.78
C GLY A 215 24.16 6.75 3.32
N CYS A 216 23.12 7.52 2.99
CA CYS A 216 23.26 8.91 2.54
C CYS A 216 23.48 9.93 3.68
N GLY A 217 23.52 9.49 4.94
CA GLY A 217 24.00 10.31 6.07
C GLY A 217 23.20 11.59 6.33
N GLY A 218 21.88 11.58 6.12
CA GLY A 218 20.96 12.62 6.61
C GLY A 218 21.10 14.02 6.02
N ALA A 219 22.17 14.29 5.26
CA ALA A 219 22.44 15.61 4.71
C ALA A 219 21.21 16.09 3.91
N PRO A 220 20.62 17.24 4.28
CA PRO A 220 19.46 17.76 3.57
C PRO A 220 19.78 17.86 2.08
N LEU A 221 18.88 17.37 1.21
CA LEU A 221 19.00 17.52 -0.25
C LEU A 221 18.90 18.98 -0.74
N ALA A 222 19.13 19.97 0.14
CA ALA A 222 18.98 21.40 -0.13
C ALA A 222 20.13 22.02 -0.94
N ALA A 223 21.16 21.26 -1.34
CA ALA A 223 22.22 21.76 -2.21
C ALA A 223 21.92 21.48 -3.70
N PRO A 224 22.02 22.47 -4.61
CA PRO A 224 21.55 22.39 -6.01
C PRO A 224 22.39 21.50 -6.94
N SER A 225 23.23 20.60 -6.41
CA SER A 225 24.01 19.62 -7.18
C SER A 225 23.49 18.20 -6.95
N ILE A 226 22.26 17.93 -7.39
CA ILE A 226 21.58 16.61 -7.32
C ILE A 226 21.61 15.80 -8.66
N PRO A 227 22.71 15.71 -9.45
CA PRO A 227 22.75 14.71 -10.53
C PRO A 227 22.95 13.23 -10.11
N PRO A 228 23.76 12.86 -9.09
CA PRO A 228 24.17 11.46 -8.97
C PRO A 228 23.17 10.54 -8.25
N LEU A 229 22.22 11.07 -7.46
CA LEU A 229 21.35 10.23 -6.62
C LEU A 229 20.13 9.67 -7.35
N VAL A 230 19.67 10.31 -8.42
CA VAL A 230 18.44 9.90 -9.14
C VAL A 230 18.57 8.49 -9.74
N PRO A 231 19.68 8.11 -10.40
CA PRO A 231 19.87 6.74 -10.87
C PRO A 231 19.95 5.72 -9.72
N GLU A 232 20.58 6.06 -8.60
CA GLU A 232 20.70 5.16 -7.45
C GLU A 232 19.35 4.92 -6.78
N LEU A 233 18.55 5.98 -6.62
CA LEU A 233 17.17 5.89 -6.13
C LEU A 233 16.29 5.07 -7.06
N ALA A 234 16.46 5.21 -8.37
CA ALA A 234 15.74 4.43 -9.37
C ALA A 234 16.04 2.94 -9.23
N VAL A 235 17.33 2.61 -9.12
CA VAL A 235 17.81 1.26 -8.93
C VAL A 235 17.36 0.70 -7.58
N ALA A 236 17.38 1.50 -6.52
CA ALA A 236 16.91 1.08 -5.21
C ALA A 236 15.41 0.79 -5.20
N LEU A 237 14.59 1.65 -5.81
CA LEU A 237 13.14 1.46 -5.93
C LEU A 237 12.79 0.22 -6.77
N THR A 238 13.44 0.04 -7.92
CA THR A 238 13.20 -1.14 -8.78
C THR A 238 13.59 -2.45 -8.11
N ARG A 239 14.64 -2.45 -7.26
CA ARG A 239 15.11 -3.64 -6.55
C ARG A 239 14.41 -3.88 -5.20
N THR A 240 13.61 -2.92 -4.73
CA THR A 240 12.89 -3.05 -3.47
C THR A 240 11.66 -3.96 -3.64
N ALA A 241 11.86 -5.24 -3.32
CA ALA A 241 10.76 -6.19 -3.21
C ALA A 241 9.96 -5.89 -1.93
N THR A 242 8.78 -5.28 -2.09
CA THR A 242 7.85 -5.03 -0.97
C THR A 242 6.43 -5.39 -1.39
N GLN A 243 5.61 -5.83 -0.43
CA GLN A 243 4.20 -6.10 -0.69
C GLN A 243 3.37 -4.82 -0.71
N TYR A 244 3.86 -3.82 0.00
CA TYR A 244 3.29 -2.49 0.03
C TYR A 244 4.44 -1.50 0.10
N LEU A 245 4.45 -0.56 -0.82
CA LEU A 245 5.28 0.63 -0.75
C LEU A 245 4.35 1.81 -0.79
N SER A 246 4.60 2.78 0.08
CA SER A 246 4.00 4.08 -0.08
C SER A 246 4.96 5.21 0.20
N LEU A 247 4.74 6.32 -0.50
CA LEU A 247 5.64 7.45 -0.58
C LEU A 247 4.84 8.69 -0.22
N ASP A 248 5.20 9.34 0.88
CA ASP A 248 4.59 10.60 1.36
C ASP A 248 5.52 11.76 1.01
N LEU A 249 4.97 12.65 0.20
CA LEU A 249 5.62 13.79 -0.41
C LEU A 249 5.05 15.10 0.14
N GLU A 250 4.92 15.22 1.47
CA GLU A 250 4.37 16.36 2.25
C GLU A 250 2.91 16.75 1.94
N ASN A 251 2.48 16.68 0.68
CA ASN A 251 1.19 17.07 0.14
C ASN A 251 0.54 15.97 -0.72
N ALA A 252 1.19 14.81 -0.89
CA ALA A 252 0.68 13.70 -1.70
C ALA A 252 1.20 12.35 -1.19
N THR A 253 0.34 11.33 -1.19
CA THR A 253 0.72 9.94 -0.90
C THR A 253 0.53 9.07 -2.13
N ILE A 254 1.54 8.28 -2.48
CA ILE A 254 1.47 7.31 -3.58
C ILE A 254 1.59 5.91 -2.99
N ASN A 255 0.56 5.09 -3.12
CA ASN A 255 0.54 3.71 -2.65
C ASN A 255 0.76 2.73 -3.81
N SER A 256 1.54 1.68 -3.61
CA SER A 256 1.71 0.54 -4.52
C SER A 256 1.58 -0.76 -3.76
N HIS A 257 0.72 -1.66 -4.24
CA HIS A 257 0.51 -3.02 -3.69
C HIS A 257 1.24 -4.11 -4.49
N GLN A 258 2.21 -3.76 -5.33
CA GLN A 258 2.91 -4.71 -6.20
C GLN A 258 4.27 -5.12 -5.65
N ALA A 259 4.61 -6.41 -5.78
CA ALA A 259 5.90 -6.99 -5.41
C ALA A 259 7.10 -6.33 -6.12
N MET A 260 6.87 -5.73 -7.29
CA MET A 260 7.81 -4.86 -7.98
C MET A 260 7.15 -3.52 -8.24
N VAL A 261 7.78 -2.48 -7.75
CA VAL A 261 7.29 -1.11 -7.84
C VAL A 261 7.57 -0.58 -9.25
N ASN A 262 6.58 0.10 -9.86
CA ASN A 262 6.81 0.84 -11.10
C ASN A 262 7.69 2.07 -10.79
N ALA A 263 9.00 1.85 -10.76
CA ALA A 263 9.99 2.85 -10.37
C ALA A 263 9.93 4.10 -11.26
N GLY A 264 9.51 3.98 -12.52
CA GLY A 264 9.33 5.11 -13.43
C GLY A 264 8.33 6.13 -12.90
N LEU A 265 7.20 5.67 -12.32
CA LEU A 265 6.19 6.53 -11.72
C LEU A 265 6.74 7.27 -10.49
N LEU A 266 7.36 6.54 -9.55
CA LEU A 266 7.89 7.13 -8.32
C LEU A 266 9.07 8.08 -8.57
N LEU A 267 9.98 7.74 -9.47
CA LEU A 267 11.10 8.60 -9.85
C LEU A 267 10.63 9.90 -10.46
N SER A 268 9.65 9.83 -11.36
CA SER A 268 9.10 11.04 -11.98
C SER A 268 8.51 11.99 -10.93
N THR A 269 7.92 11.44 -9.86
CA THR A 269 7.35 12.23 -8.76
C THR A 269 8.42 12.80 -7.81
N LEU A 270 9.48 12.04 -7.53
CA LEU A 270 10.60 12.47 -6.66
C LEU A 270 11.48 13.55 -7.34
N ILE A 271 11.75 13.39 -8.63
CA ILE A 271 12.45 14.42 -9.44
C ILE A 271 11.62 15.70 -9.53
N TRP A 272 10.29 15.57 -9.59
CA TRP A 272 9.36 16.71 -9.67
C TRP A 272 9.42 17.62 -8.43
N ASN A 273 9.45 17.05 -7.22
CA ASN A 273 9.43 17.84 -5.99
C ASN A 273 10.77 18.52 -5.66
N SER A 274 11.89 17.97 -6.12
CA SER A 274 13.23 18.55 -5.90
C SER A 274 13.58 19.68 -6.88
N SER A 275 12.87 19.79 -8.01
CA SER A 275 13.18 20.73 -9.10
C SER A 275 12.51 22.10 -8.97
N LYS A 276 12.43 22.69 -7.76
CA LYS A 276 11.96 24.09 -7.62
C LYS A 276 12.99 25.13 -8.09
N SER A 277 14.22 24.75 -8.48
CA SER A 277 15.33 25.71 -8.66
C SER A 277 16.23 25.56 -9.91
N SER A 278 15.98 24.70 -10.90
CA SER A 278 16.84 24.66 -12.11
C SER A 278 16.15 24.21 -13.40
N ARG A 279 16.56 24.83 -14.52
CA ARG A 279 16.02 24.70 -15.89
C ARG A 279 16.43 23.39 -16.62
N THR A 280 16.67 22.29 -15.93
CA THR A 280 17.08 21.02 -16.59
C THR A 280 15.87 20.14 -16.88
N ARG A 281 15.68 19.80 -18.17
CA ARG A 281 14.56 19.00 -18.70
C ARG A 281 14.72 17.51 -18.33
N PRO A 282 13.72 16.85 -17.72
CA PRO A 282 13.79 15.42 -17.45
C PRO A 282 13.51 14.59 -18.72
N MET A 283 14.36 13.61 -19.00
CA MET A 283 14.20 12.60 -20.06
C MET A 283 13.59 11.33 -19.47
N MET A 284 12.59 10.74 -20.15
CA MET A 284 11.75 9.65 -19.63
C MET A 284 12.29 8.26 -20.00
N LEU A 285 12.46 7.37 -19.01
CA LEU A 285 12.84 5.95 -19.19
C LEU A 285 11.66 5.03 -18.83
N TRP A 286 11.42 4.00 -19.66
CA TRP A 286 10.29 3.08 -19.58
C TRP A 286 10.36 2.06 -18.43
N VAL A 287 9.18 1.57 -18.03
CA VAL A 287 8.93 0.21 -17.53
C VAL A 287 7.82 -0.41 -18.41
N ALA A 288 8.04 -1.62 -18.94
CA ALA A 288 7.14 -2.32 -19.86
C ALA A 288 6.65 -3.67 -19.27
N ASP A 289 5.42 -4.04 -19.64
CA ASP A 289 4.79 -5.36 -19.65
C ASP A 289 4.94 -6.26 -18.41
N LEU A 290 4.11 -6.03 -17.38
CA LEU A 290 3.78 -7.08 -16.40
C LEU A 290 2.31 -6.96 -15.95
N SER A 291 1.63 -8.12 -15.97
CA SER A 291 0.30 -8.46 -15.41
C SER A 291 -0.96 -8.20 -16.24
N THR A 292 -1.88 -9.18 -16.21
CA THR A 292 -3.27 -9.12 -16.70
C THR A 292 -4.26 -8.62 -15.63
N GLU A 293 -3.75 -8.13 -14.50
CA GLU A 293 -4.56 -7.62 -13.40
C GLU A 293 -4.58 -6.09 -13.38
N ALA A 294 -5.71 -5.51 -13.79
CA ALA A 294 -6.03 -4.10 -13.58
C ALA A 294 -6.25 -3.82 -12.09
N ASP A 295 -5.26 -3.19 -11.45
CA ASP A 295 -5.48 -2.50 -10.19
C ASP A 295 -5.78 -1.02 -10.51
N VAL A 296 -6.98 -0.57 -10.14
CA VAL A 296 -7.40 0.82 -10.27
C VAL A 296 -7.58 1.32 -8.85
N THR A 297 -6.80 2.30 -8.42
CA THR A 297 -6.95 2.92 -7.10
C THR A 297 -7.38 4.36 -7.31
N TYR A 298 -8.50 4.78 -6.70
CA TYR A 298 -9.20 6.02 -7.04
C TYR A 298 -9.75 6.74 -5.81
N ASN A 299 -9.11 7.83 -5.37
CA ASN A 299 -9.33 8.34 -4.01
C ASN A 299 -10.55 9.27 -3.77
N SER A 300 -11.43 9.51 -4.76
CA SER A 300 -12.78 10.15 -4.63
C SER A 300 -13.26 10.66 -6.00
N VAL A 301 -14.41 10.20 -6.51
CA VAL A 301 -15.03 10.75 -7.73
C VAL A 301 -16.21 11.63 -7.30
N SER A 302 -16.22 12.92 -7.65
CA SER A 302 -17.48 13.67 -7.61
C SER A 302 -18.41 13.14 -8.69
N SER A 303 -19.74 13.17 -8.49
CA SER A 303 -20.72 12.80 -9.52
C SER A 303 -20.44 13.50 -10.85
N GLU A 304 -19.96 14.73 -10.78
CA GLU A 304 -19.50 15.54 -11.90
C GLU A 304 -18.19 15.10 -12.55
N ARG A 305 -17.52 14.00 -12.18
CA ARG A 305 -16.33 13.50 -12.90
C ARG A 305 -16.53 12.09 -13.44
N TRP A 306 -17.73 11.57 -13.21
CA TRP A 306 -18.10 10.18 -13.43
C TRP A 306 -18.26 9.79 -14.91
N PRO A 307 -19.01 10.53 -15.76
CA PRO A 307 -19.10 10.20 -17.18
C PRO A 307 -17.74 10.18 -17.89
N TRP A 308 -16.76 10.97 -17.43
CA TRP A 308 -15.42 10.93 -17.99
C TRP A 308 -14.67 9.63 -17.66
N LEU A 309 -14.79 9.11 -16.44
CA LEU A 309 -14.17 7.84 -16.06
C LEU A 309 -14.76 6.68 -16.86
N ILE A 310 -16.09 6.64 -17.02
CA ILE A 310 -16.77 5.67 -17.88
C ILE A 310 -16.24 5.80 -19.30
N TYR A 311 -16.18 7.01 -19.84
CA TYR A 311 -15.65 7.26 -21.17
C TYR A 311 -14.21 6.74 -21.34
N ALA A 312 -13.33 7.00 -20.38
CA ALA A 312 -11.93 6.58 -20.42
C ALA A 312 -11.75 5.06 -20.35
N LEU A 313 -12.54 4.38 -19.52
CA LEU A 313 -12.47 2.92 -19.35
C LEU A 313 -13.15 2.18 -20.50
N CYS A 314 -14.29 2.69 -20.96
CA CYS A 314 -15.28 1.90 -21.69
C CYS A 314 -15.39 2.30 -23.17
N CYS A 315 -15.14 3.55 -23.50
CA CYS A 315 -15.16 3.97 -24.88
C CYS A 315 -13.73 3.79 -25.44
N GLY A 316 -13.58 3.10 -26.57
CA GLY A 316 -12.35 3.10 -27.36
C GLY A 316 -12.25 1.96 -28.37
N SER A 317 -11.68 2.24 -29.53
CA SER A 317 -11.55 1.30 -30.65
C SER A 317 -10.41 0.29 -30.49
N SER A 318 -9.58 0.42 -29.45
CA SER A 318 -8.40 -0.41 -29.32
C SER A 318 -8.68 -1.71 -28.56
N ASP A 319 -8.21 -2.84 -29.10
CA ASP A 319 -8.18 -4.16 -28.45
C ASP A 319 -7.17 -4.23 -27.29
N THR A 320 -6.72 -3.07 -26.78
CA THR A 320 -5.69 -2.99 -25.76
C THR A 320 -6.29 -3.32 -24.40
N ILE A 321 -5.75 -4.36 -23.76
CA ILE A 321 -6.05 -4.71 -22.38
C ILE A 321 -5.50 -3.57 -21.51
N VAL A 322 -6.38 -2.88 -20.80
CA VAL A 322 -5.98 -1.87 -19.81
C VAL A 322 -5.49 -2.62 -18.58
N THR A 323 -4.18 -2.66 -18.38
CA THR A 323 -3.55 -3.53 -17.37
C THR A 323 -3.36 -2.91 -16.00
N VAL A 324 -3.26 -1.57 -15.85
CA VAL A 324 -3.27 -0.86 -14.55
C VAL A 324 -3.61 0.60 -14.82
N VAL A 325 -4.54 1.21 -14.06
CA VAL A 325 -4.75 2.66 -14.13
C VAL A 325 -4.82 3.25 -12.72
N THR A 326 -3.72 3.86 -12.27
CA THR A 326 -3.73 4.70 -11.07
C THR A 326 -4.16 6.11 -11.49
N ILE A 327 -5.30 6.57 -10.98
CA ILE A 327 -5.95 7.79 -11.43
C ILE A 327 -5.99 8.78 -10.23
N SER A 328 -5.10 9.78 -10.23
CA SER A 328 -5.08 10.81 -9.17
C SER A 328 -6.15 11.88 -9.42
N VAL A 329 -7.06 12.04 -8.46
CA VAL A 329 -8.38 12.73 -8.56
C VAL A 329 -8.31 14.17 -9.07
N ASN A 330 -7.21 14.87 -8.81
CA ASN A 330 -7.12 16.28 -9.13
C ASN A 330 -6.83 16.43 -10.64
N ASN A 331 -7.69 17.17 -11.33
CA ASN A 331 -7.53 17.67 -12.71
C ASN A 331 -8.21 16.88 -13.84
N TYR A 332 -9.12 15.93 -13.58
CA TYR A 332 -9.98 15.40 -14.66
C TYR A 332 -10.94 16.45 -15.22
N PRO A 333 -11.15 16.52 -16.55
CA PRO A 333 -12.10 17.45 -17.09
C PRO A 333 -13.48 17.06 -16.59
N LEU A 334 -14.29 18.08 -16.41
CA LEU A 334 -15.71 17.87 -16.21
C LEU A 334 -16.26 17.17 -17.46
N PRO A 335 -17.16 16.20 -17.28
CA PRO A 335 -17.85 15.55 -18.35
C PRO A 335 -18.70 16.57 -19.07
N ILE A 336 -19.00 16.27 -20.34
CA ILE A 336 -19.97 17.03 -21.11
C ILE A 336 -21.36 16.71 -20.54
N LEU A 337 -21.69 17.29 -19.38
CA LEU A 337 -23.07 17.33 -18.91
C LEU A 337 -23.81 18.21 -19.90
N GLU A 338 -24.89 17.69 -20.48
CA GLU A 338 -25.69 18.29 -21.55
C GLU A 338 -25.68 19.82 -21.50
N ALA A 339 -24.70 20.41 -22.17
CA ALA A 339 -24.40 21.82 -22.04
C ALA A 339 -25.39 22.57 -22.92
N ASN A 340 -26.60 22.81 -22.41
CA ASN A 340 -27.61 23.74 -22.92
C ASN A 340 -27.43 24.05 -24.42
N GLY A 341 -27.55 23.03 -25.27
CA GLY A 341 -27.63 23.10 -26.74
C GLY A 341 -26.57 23.86 -27.55
N ARG A 342 -25.44 24.34 -27.00
CA ARG A 342 -24.50 25.17 -27.78
C ARG A 342 -23.00 24.93 -27.58
N GLY A 343 -22.58 24.04 -26.68
CA GLY A 343 -21.16 23.75 -26.49
C GLY A 343 -20.63 22.74 -27.51
N SER A 344 -19.63 23.11 -28.30
CA SER A 344 -18.92 22.26 -29.29
C SER A 344 -17.93 21.26 -28.65
N HIS A 345 -18.24 20.73 -27.47
CA HIS A 345 -17.35 19.80 -26.78
C HIS A 345 -17.37 18.45 -27.50
N ALA A 346 -16.20 17.87 -27.74
CA ALA A 346 -16.06 16.58 -28.39
C ALA A 346 -15.16 15.66 -27.56
N TYR A 347 -15.68 14.48 -27.24
CA TYR A 347 -14.88 13.36 -26.81
C TYR A 347 -14.15 12.75 -28.01
N GLY A 348 -12.90 12.33 -27.82
CA GLY A 348 -12.18 11.61 -28.87
C GLY A 348 -10.89 10.95 -28.40
N PHE A 349 -10.01 10.70 -29.37
CA PHE A 349 -8.61 10.37 -29.17
C PHE A 349 -7.72 11.52 -29.61
N VAL A 350 -6.59 11.69 -28.94
CA VAL A 350 -5.50 12.52 -29.45
C VAL A 350 -4.32 11.62 -29.80
N ASP A 351 -3.94 11.59 -31.07
CA ASP A 351 -2.71 10.98 -31.54
C ASP A 351 -1.56 11.94 -31.27
N ILE A 352 -0.62 11.54 -30.42
CA ILE A 352 0.54 12.33 -30.07
C ILE A 352 1.78 11.65 -30.65
N ARG A 353 2.56 12.38 -31.44
CA ARG A 353 3.82 11.89 -32.02
C ARG A 353 4.92 11.83 -30.96
N GLU A 354 5.86 10.93 -31.18
CA GLU A 354 7.13 10.92 -30.46
C GLU A 354 7.82 12.28 -30.59
N GLY A 355 8.42 12.76 -29.50
CA GLY A 355 9.07 14.05 -29.42
C GLY A 355 8.14 15.22 -29.05
N THR A 356 6.83 15.00 -28.91
CA THR A 356 5.88 16.07 -28.54
C THR A 356 6.01 16.44 -27.06
N GLU A 357 6.09 17.74 -26.76
CA GLU A 357 6.02 18.27 -25.40
C GLU A 357 4.57 18.27 -24.87
N LEU A 358 4.36 17.68 -23.70
CA LEU A 358 3.09 17.57 -23.00
C LEU A 358 3.13 18.40 -21.72
N TYR A 359 2.02 19.05 -21.39
CA TYR A 359 1.91 19.94 -20.23
C TYR A 359 0.92 19.32 -19.24
N PRO A 360 1.36 18.85 -18.07
CA PRO A 360 0.46 18.32 -17.05
C PRO A 360 -0.43 19.45 -16.50
N SER A 361 -1.73 19.19 -16.37
CA SER A 361 -2.69 20.18 -15.88
C SER A 361 -2.71 20.20 -14.34
N GLY A 362 -2.89 21.40 -13.76
CA GLY A 362 -3.07 21.63 -12.32
C GLY A 362 -1.81 21.53 -11.46
N VAL A 363 -0.64 21.52 -12.08
CA VAL A 363 0.61 21.88 -11.39
C VAL A 363 0.96 23.30 -11.79
N ASN A 364 0.72 24.27 -10.88
CA ASN A 364 1.06 25.69 -10.99
C ASN A 364 1.38 26.13 -12.44
N ASP A 365 0.36 26.58 -13.18
CA ASP A 365 0.42 26.90 -14.62
C ASP A 365 1.53 27.88 -15.04
N GLY A 366 2.26 28.48 -14.09
CA GLY A 366 3.44 29.30 -14.31
C GLY A 366 4.78 28.57 -14.36
N SER A 367 4.89 27.31 -13.90
CA SER A 367 6.13 26.53 -14.04
C SER A 367 6.06 25.76 -15.36
N GLY A 368 6.85 26.17 -16.36
CA GLY A 368 6.93 25.56 -17.70
C GLY A 368 7.46 24.12 -17.71
N ASN A 369 6.88 23.26 -16.90
CA ASN A 369 7.27 21.88 -16.72
C ASN A 369 6.57 21.03 -17.78
N SER A 370 7.11 21.04 -18.99
CA SER A 370 6.72 20.09 -20.02
C SER A 370 7.53 18.80 -19.91
N PHE A 371 6.96 17.69 -20.36
CA PHE A 371 7.69 16.45 -20.59
C PHE A 371 7.51 15.99 -22.04
N VAL A 372 8.52 15.32 -22.58
CA VAL A 372 8.52 14.89 -23.98
C VAL A 372 8.09 13.43 -24.08
N LEU A 373 7.12 13.15 -24.94
CA LEU A 373 6.66 11.79 -25.18
C LEU A 373 7.71 10.99 -25.99
N SER A 374 8.16 9.86 -25.44
CA SER A 374 9.21 9.05 -26.06
C SER A 374 8.75 8.12 -27.18
N ARG A 375 7.45 7.96 -27.40
CA ARG A 375 6.87 7.16 -28.50
C ARG A 375 5.51 7.69 -28.89
N ALA A 376 5.17 7.60 -30.17
CA ALA A 376 3.86 8.01 -30.62
C ALA A 376 2.75 7.14 -30.01
N ARG A 377 1.72 7.74 -29.41
CA ARG A 377 0.58 7.01 -28.82
C ARG A 377 -0.73 7.83 -28.89
N PRO A 378 -1.87 7.14 -29.09
CA PRO A 378 -3.18 7.74 -28.89
C PRO A 378 -3.53 7.81 -27.39
N PHE A 379 -4.11 8.93 -26.96
CA PHE A 379 -4.66 9.10 -25.62
C PHE A 379 -6.13 9.49 -25.67
N ARG A 380 -6.88 9.17 -24.62
CA ARG A 380 -8.27 9.58 -24.49
C ARG A 380 -8.33 11.07 -24.18
N ALA A 381 -9.11 11.80 -24.98
CA ALA A 381 -9.13 13.25 -24.99
C ALA A 381 -10.54 13.83 -24.90
N LEU A 382 -10.63 15.02 -24.30
CA LEU A 382 -11.76 15.94 -24.38
C LEU A 382 -11.26 17.22 -25.05
N TYR A 383 -11.87 17.56 -26.18
CA TYR A 383 -11.58 18.78 -26.91
C TYR A 383 -12.75 19.75 -26.79
N ASP A 384 -12.45 20.98 -26.41
CA ASP A 384 -13.39 22.10 -26.50
C ASP A 384 -12.77 23.23 -27.34
N PRO A 385 -13.16 23.37 -28.62
CA PRO A 385 -12.63 24.41 -29.49
C PRO A 385 -13.04 25.82 -29.05
N THR A 386 -14.09 25.97 -28.25
CA THR A 386 -14.59 27.29 -27.82
C THR A 386 -13.76 27.83 -26.65
N TYR A 387 -13.47 27.01 -25.64
CA TYR A 387 -12.74 27.44 -24.45
C TYR A 387 -11.22 27.25 -24.59
N ASN A 388 -10.77 26.12 -25.13
CA ASN A 388 -9.35 25.76 -25.15
C ASN A 388 -8.65 26.17 -26.46
N GLY A 389 -9.40 26.69 -27.45
CA GLY A 389 -8.87 27.10 -28.74
C GLY A 389 -8.14 25.97 -29.45
N SER A 390 -6.81 26.08 -29.52
CA SER A 390 -5.94 25.07 -30.13
C SER A 390 -5.46 24.00 -29.15
N TRP A 391 -5.89 23.98 -27.89
CA TRP A 391 -5.46 22.99 -26.91
C TRP A 391 -6.46 21.86 -26.74
N VAL A 392 -5.96 20.64 -26.60
CA VAL A 392 -6.74 19.45 -26.28
C VAL A 392 -6.33 18.92 -24.91
N ASN A 393 -7.33 18.63 -24.07
CA ASN A 393 -7.12 17.98 -22.78
C ASN A 393 -7.18 16.47 -22.97
N PHE A 394 -6.26 15.72 -22.39
CA PHE A 394 -6.20 14.27 -22.50
C PHE A 394 -5.49 13.64 -21.31
N VAL A 395 -5.64 12.34 -21.14
CA VAL A 395 -5.04 11.63 -20.00
C VAL A 395 -3.91 10.74 -20.43
N VAL A 396 -2.78 10.95 -19.76
CA VAL A 396 -1.60 10.11 -19.88
C VAL A 396 -1.61 9.15 -18.67
N PRO A 397 -1.73 7.84 -18.88
CA PRO A 397 -1.66 6.87 -17.80
C PRO A 397 -0.42 7.08 -16.92
N GLY A 398 -0.61 7.17 -15.61
CA GLY A 398 0.44 7.45 -14.63
C GLY A 398 0.75 8.95 -14.40
N TYR A 399 0.44 9.83 -15.36
CA TYR A 399 0.72 11.28 -15.26
C TYR A 399 -0.53 12.12 -15.01
N GLY A 400 -1.72 11.55 -15.23
CA GLY A 400 -2.99 12.23 -15.04
C GLY A 400 -3.35 13.10 -16.24
N MET A 401 -3.98 14.25 -15.96
CA MET A 401 -4.41 15.18 -17.00
C MET A 401 -3.24 15.91 -17.62
N CYS A 402 -3.22 15.97 -18.95
CA CYS A 402 -2.30 16.75 -19.73
C CYS A 402 -3.07 17.57 -20.76
N HIS A 403 -2.45 18.63 -21.24
CA HIS A 403 -2.90 19.36 -22.40
C HIS A 403 -1.75 19.51 -23.40
N ALA A 404 -2.12 19.54 -24.68
CA ALA A 404 -1.19 19.75 -25.78
C ALA A 404 -1.87 20.58 -26.85
N LYS A 405 -1.08 21.36 -27.56
CA LYS A 405 -1.57 22.19 -28.66
C LYS A 405 -1.74 21.31 -29.89
N LEU A 406 -2.87 21.44 -30.59
CA LEU A 406 -3.24 20.81 -31.86
C LEU A 406 -2.38 21.36 -33.00
N GLU A 407 -1.09 21.14 -32.91
CA GLU A 407 -0.07 21.53 -33.88
C GLU A 407 0.95 20.39 -34.03
N HIS A 408 1.73 20.42 -35.11
CA HIS A 408 2.94 19.62 -35.35
C HIS A 408 3.11 18.34 -34.51
N GLY A 409 2.27 17.34 -34.76
CA GLY A 409 2.37 16.03 -34.13
C GLY A 409 1.30 15.70 -33.09
N VAL A 410 0.38 16.61 -32.81
CA VAL A 410 -0.83 16.36 -32.03
C VAL A 410 -2.04 16.42 -32.96
N LYS A 411 -2.80 15.34 -33.05
CA LYS A 411 -4.02 15.27 -33.86
C LYS A 411 -5.17 14.74 -33.02
N PHE A 412 -6.20 15.55 -32.82
CA PHE A 412 -7.45 15.10 -32.22
C PHE A 412 -8.35 14.46 -33.30
N THR A 413 -8.90 13.31 -32.95
CA THR A 413 -9.88 12.56 -33.74
C THR A 413 -11.11 12.38 -32.85
N PRO A 414 -12.24 13.07 -33.14
CA PRO A 414 -13.45 12.92 -32.35
C PRO A 414 -13.98 11.49 -32.42
N ASP A 415 -14.61 11.03 -31.35
CA ASP A 415 -15.38 9.80 -31.36
C ASP A 415 -16.59 9.98 -32.31
N PRO A 416 -17.07 8.89 -32.94
CA PRO A 416 -18.27 8.95 -33.77
C PRO A 416 -19.47 9.44 -32.95
N GLU A 417 -20.38 10.19 -33.58
CA GLU A 417 -21.58 10.75 -32.91
C GLU A 417 -22.47 9.69 -32.28
N ASP A 418 -22.42 8.47 -32.80
CA ASP A 418 -22.99 7.27 -32.18
C ASP A 418 -21.84 6.40 -31.67
N PRO A 419 -21.29 6.67 -30.47
CA PRO A 419 -20.33 5.78 -29.88
C PRO A 419 -21.09 4.52 -29.49
N VAL A 420 -21.12 3.55 -30.40
CA VAL A 420 -21.48 2.17 -30.04
C VAL A 420 -20.47 1.79 -28.97
N CYS A 421 -20.88 1.91 -27.70
CA CYS A 421 -20.10 1.52 -26.56
C CYS A 421 -19.96 0.01 -26.68
N ARG A 422 -18.92 -0.42 -27.41
CA ARG A 422 -18.62 -1.84 -27.55
C ARG A 422 -18.39 -2.32 -26.14
N GLU A 423 -19.19 -3.26 -25.69
CA GLU A 423 -19.07 -3.87 -24.37
C GLU A 423 -17.61 -4.30 -24.16
N ARG A 424 -16.84 -3.46 -23.48
CA ARG A 424 -15.45 -3.75 -23.20
C ARG A 424 -15.44 -4.75 -22.06
N ARG A 425 -14.77 -5.87 -22.32
CA ARG A 425 -14.62 -6.93 -21.34
C ARG A 425 -13.41 -6.60 -20.47
N ILE A 426 -13.63 -5.96 -19.32
CA ILE A 426 -12.62 -6.03 -18.28
C ILE A 426 -12.63 -7.47 -17.76
N SER A 427 -11.61 -8.23 -18.17
CA SER A 427 -11.33 -9.54 -17.60
C SER A 427 -10.30 -9.38 -16.48
N GLY A 428 -10.58 -9.92 -15.29
CA GLY A 428 -9.61 -9.92 -14.19
C GLY A 428 -10.15 -9.32 -12.89
N SER A 429 -9.40 -8.37 -12.32
CA SER A 429 -9.72 -7.71 -11.05
C SER A 429 -10.06 -6.23 -11.27
N LEU A 430 -10.85 -5.65 -10.37
CA LEU A 430 -11.13 -4.22 -10.29
C LEU A 430 -11.11 -3.84 -8.80
N ALA A 431 -10.34 -2.82 -8.44
CA ALA A 431 -10.44 -2.18 -7.13
C ALA A 431 -11.04 -0.79 -7.30
N LEU A 432 -11.82 -0.34 -6.33
CA LEU A 432 -12.38 1.01 -6.23
C LEU A 432 -12.21 1.42 -4.76
N ASN A 433 -11.12 2.13 -4.46
CA ASN A 433 -10.71 2.45 -3.10
C ASN A 433 -10.93 3.92 -2.78
N PHE A 434 -11.73 4.23 -1.77
CA PHE A 434 -12.15 5.57 -1.36
C PHE A 434 -13.00 6.31 -2.40
N VAL A 435 -13.72 5.55 -3.23
CA VAL A 435 -14.71 6.11 -4.16
C VAL A 435 -16.03 6.31 -3.43
N THR A 436 -16.66 7.45 -3.64
CA THR A 436 -18.04 7.72 -3.25
C THR A 436 -18.89 7.71 -4.51
N PHE A 437 -19.93 6.88 -4.56
CA PHE A 437 -20.91 6.94 -5.64
C PHE A 437 -22.13 7.73 -5.16
N GLU A 438 -22.70 8.52 -6.06
CA GLU A 438 -23.91 9.29 -5.76
C GLU A 438 -25.08 8.37 -5.40
N THR A 439 -25.22 7.24 -6.12
CA THR A 439 -26.21 6.22 -5.84
C THR A 439 -25.66 4.81 -6.09
N PRO A 440 -26.23 3.77 -5.46
CA PRO A 440 -25.93 2.38 -5.80
C PRO A 440 -26.17 2.02 -7.26
N ALA A 441 -27.19 2.63 -7.89
CA ALA A 441 -27.51 2.38 -9.30
C ALA A 441 -26.34 2.74 -10.21
N VAL A 442 -25.67 3.87 -9.94
CA VAL A 442 -24.52 4.34 -10.72
C VAL A 442 -23.36 3.34 -10.68
N LEU A 443 -23.06 2.76 -9.51
CA LEU A 443 -22.06 1.70 -9.40
C LEU A 443 -22.47 0.45 -10.20
N MET A 444 -23.73 0.03 -10.10
CA MET A 444 -24.21 -1.16 -10.80
C MET A 444 -24.22 -0.98 -12.32
N GLU A 445 -24.53 0.22 -12.82
CA GLU A 445 -24.44 0.56 -14.24
C GLU A 445 -22.99 0.49 -14.73
N LEU A 446 -22.04 1.09 -14.01
CA LEU A 446 -20.62 0.96 -14.33
C LEU A 446 -20.21 -0.50 -14.40
N LEU A 447 -20.53 -1.26 -13.35
CA LEU A 447 -20.17 -2.66 -13.28
C LEU A 447 -20.78 -3.44 -14.44
N THR A 448 -22.06 -3.24 -14.75
CA THR A 448 -22.71 -3.89 -15.90
C THR A 448 -21.99 -3.57 -17.21
N LEU A 449 -21.53 -2.32 -17.36
CA LEU A 449 -20.88 -1.84 -18.57
C LEU A 449 -19.44 -2.34 -18.73
N VAL A 450 -18.71 -2.56 -17.63
CA VAL A 450 -17.29 -2.96 -17.68
C VAL A 450 -17.02 -4.44 -17.40
N THR A 451 -17.96 -5.18 -16.80
CA THR A 451 -17.61 -6.44 -16.10
C THR A 451 -17.99 -7.74 -16.80
N ARG A 452 -18.18 -7.76 -18.12
CA ARG A 452 -18.27 -9.03 -18.88
C ARG A 452 -16.93 -9.78 -18.88
N GLY A 453 -16.54 -10.34 -17.73
CA GLY A 453 -15.24 -10.98 -17.48
C GLY A 453 -14.64 -10.72 -16.09
N LEU A 454 -15.23 -9.85 -15.27
CA LEU A 454 -14.68 -9.52 -13.96
C LEU A 454 -14.75 -10.72 -13.01
N ARG A 455 -13.61 -11.09 -12.44
CA ARG A 455 -13.46 -12.22 -11.50
C ARG A 455 -13.21 -11.75 -10.07
N SER A 456 -12.66 -10.55 -9.87
CA SER A 456 -12.35 -10.01 -8.55
C SER A 456 -12.79 -8.55 -8.46
N LEU A 457 -13.47 -8.17 -7.38
CA LEU A 457 -13.91 -6.81 -7.11
C LEU A 457 -13.57 -6.43 -5.67
N ARG A 458 -12.89 -5.30 -5.48
CA ARG A 458 -12.65 -4.68 -4.18
C ARG A 458 -13.30 -3.30 -4.12
N LEU A 459 -14.20 -3.10 -3.17
CA LEU A 459 -14.84 -1.82 -2.87
C LEU A 459 -14.42 -1.39 -1.47
N LEU A 460 -13.83 -0.20 -1.35
CA LEU A 460 -13.48 0.42 -0.06
C LEU A 460 -14.06 1.83 -0.05
N ALA A 461 -14.93 2.15 0.90
CA ALA A 461 -15.46 3.51 1.05
C ALA A 461 -14.52 4.38 1.91
N ASN A 462 -14.68 5.70 1.82
CA ASN A 462 -14.15 6.61 2.83
C ASN A 462 -15.05 6.61 4.08
N ASP A 463 -14.47 6.86 5.26
CA ASP A 463 -15.17 6.79 6.56
C ASP A 463 -16.43 7.67 6.61
N ASP A 464 -16.37 8.86 6.00
CA ASP A 464 -17.45 9.83 6.03
C ASP A 464 -18.64 9.48 5.13
N ALA A 465 -18.43 8.66 4.09
CA ALA A 465 -19.46 8.31 3.10
C ALA A 465 -20.11 6.93 3.35
N ALA A 466 -19.42 6.10 4.14
CA ALA A 466 -19.73 4.70 4.41
C ALA A 466 -21.16 4.45 4.90
N ALA A 467 -21.67 5.35 5.76
CA ALA A 467 -22.95 5.16 6.43
C ALA A 467 -24.17 5.30 5.50
N SER A 468 -24.01 5.89 4.32
CA SER A 468 -25.14 6.25 3.45
C SER A 468 -25.41 5.29 2.30
N MET A 469 -24.41 4.50 1.87
CA MET A 469 -24.51 3.71 0.65
C MET A 469 -24.56 2.21 0.93
N GLY A 470 -25.74 1.62 0.74
CA GLY A 470 -25.95 0.18 0.75
C GLY A 470 -25.63 -0.46 -0.59
N ILE A 471 -24.78 -1.49 -0.59
CA ILE A 471 -24.50 -2.36 -1.74
C ILE A 471 -25.43 -3.56 -1.69
N ASP A 472 -26.33 -3.65 -2.67
CA ASP A 472 -27.20 -4.80 -2.83
C ASP A 472 -26.48 -5.93 -3.58
N LEU A 473 -26.25 -7.05 -2.90
CA LEU A 473 -25.58 -8.22 -3.50
C LEU A 473 -26.40 -8.84 -4.64
N SER A 474 -27.73 -8.68 -4.63
CA SER A 474 -28.62 -9.18 -5.67
C SER A 474 -28.39 -8.42 -6.97
N ALA A 475 -28.35 -7.09 -6.88
CA ALA A 475 -28.00 -6.20 -7.98
C ALA A 475 -26.56 -6.45 -8.46
N LEU A 476 -25.61 -6.59 -7.53
CA LEU A 476 -24.20 -6.85 -7.83
C LEU A 476 -23.99 -8.17 -8.56
N SER A 477 -24.70 -9.23 -8.15
CA SER A 477 -24.63 -10.54 -8.81
C SER A 477 -25.21 -10.52 -10.22
N SER A 478 -26.18 -9.64 -10.48
CA SER A 478 -26.77 -9.43 -11.80
C SER A 478 -25.85 -8.61 -12.70
N ALA A 479 -25.20 -7.57 -12.15
CA ALA A 479 -24.23 -6.74 -12.86
C ALA A 479 -22.94 -7.52 -13.18
N CYS A 480 -22.46 -8.34 -12.23
CA CYS A 480 -21.20 -9.08 -12.31
C CYS A 480 -21.40 -10.60 -12.16
N PRO A 481 -22.07 -11.28 -13.11
CA PRO A 481 -22.41 -12.70 -12.96
C PRO A 481 -21.19 -13.64 -12.94
N GLY A 482 -20.03 -13.17 -13.40
CA GLY A 482 -18.77 -13.93 -13.42
C GLY A 482 -17.89 -13.76 -12.18
N LEU A 483 -18.30 -12.94 -11.21
CA LEU A 483 -17.46 -12.56 -10.07
C LEU A 483 -17.17 -13.77 -9.16
N GLN A 484 -15.91 -13.94 -8.78
CA GLN A 484 -15.42 -15.02 -7.92
C GLN A 484 -14.91 -14.54 -6.57
N HIS A 485 -14.37 -13.32 -6.52
CA HIS A 485 -13.83 -12.72 -5.29
C HIS A 485 -14.44 -11.35 -5.10
N LEU A 486 -15.00 -11.12 -3.91
CA LEU A 486 -15.60 -9.85 -3.52
C LEU A 486 -15.04 -9.41 -2.18
N SER A 487 -14.54 -8.19 -2.10
CA SER A 487 -14.15 -7.55 -0.86
C SER A 487 -14.86 -6.22 -0.75
N ILE A 488 -15.67 -6.05 0.29
CA ILE A 488 -16.40 -4.80 0.56
C ILE A 488 -16.01 -4.35 1.97
N THR A 489 -15.50 -3.13 2.06
CA THR A 489 -15.10 -2.51 3.33
C THR A 489 -15.76 -1.15 3.44
N LYS A 490 -16.35 -0.85 4.60
CA LYS A 490 -17.04 0.43 4.87
C LYS A 490 -18.26 0.72 3.98
N TYR A 491 -18.92 -0.30 3.45
CA TYR A 491 -20.24 -0.13 2.84
C TYR A 491 -21.25 -0.98 3.60
N GLY A 492 -22.47 -0.45 3.76
CA GLY A 492 -23.60 -1.29 4.16
C GLY A 492 -23.84 -2.35 3.08
N VAL A 493 -24.11 -3.59 3.47
CA VAL A 493 -24.43 -4.66 2.52
C VAL A 493 -25.85 -5.13 2.77
N VAL A 494 -26.66 -5.12 1.73
CA VAL A 494 -28.06 -5.55 1.77
C VAL A 494 -28.30 -6.64 0.74
N VAL A 495 -29.36 -7.42 0.93
CA VAL A 495 -29.83 -8.40 -0.05
C VAL A 495 -31.32 -8.19 -0.27
N SER A 496 -31.68 -7.47 -1.33
CA SER A 496 -33.07 -7.14 -1.61
C SER A 496 -33.87 -8.31 -2.18
N ASP A 497 -33.24 -9.18 -2.97
CA ASP A 497 -33.89 -10.30 -3.65
C ASP A 497 -33.02 -11.57 -3.55
N HIS A 498 -33.65 -12.68 -3.15
CA HIS A 498 -33.01 -14.01 -3.08
C HIS A 498 -33.09 -14.73 -4.44
N GLY A 499 -33.05 -13.94 -5.51
CA GLY A 499 -33.35 -14.32 -6.88
C GLY A 499 -32.34 -15.30 -7.49
N GLY A 500 -32.64 -15.71 -8.73
CA GLY A 500 -31.85 -16.71 -9.45
C GLY A 500 -30.42 -16.29 -9.81
N SER A 501 -30.09 -15.00 -9.80
CA SER A 501 -28.73 -14.48 -10.03
C SER A 501 -27.82 -14.81 -8.84
N LEU A 502 -28.24 -14.46 -7.63
CA LEU A 502 -27.51 -14.73 -6.39
C LEU A 502 -27.29 -16.23 -6.17
N ARG A 503 -28.30 -17.06 -6.46
CA ARG A 503 -28.21 -18.54 -6.39
C ARG A 503 -27.15 -19.13 -7.32
N ARG A 504 -26.97 -18.55 -8.51
CA ARG A 504 -26.04 -19.03 -9.55
C ARG A 504 -24.67 -18.35 -9.49
N TRP A 505 -24.50 -17.34 -8.64
CA TRP A 505 -23.30 -16.53 -8.57
C TRP A 505 -22.07 -17.39 -8.22
N PRO A 506 -21.01 -17.42 -9.04
CA PRO A 506 -19.86 -18.31 -8.87
C PRO A 506 -18.85 -17.78 -7.83
N ILE A 507 -19.33 -17.05 -6.82
CA ILE A 507 -18.52 -16.42 -5.79
C ILE A 507 -17.87 -17.48 -4.90
N LYS A 508 -16.55 -17.38 -4.76
CA LYS A 508 -15.69 -18.26 -3.95
C LYS A 508 -15.31 -17.61 -2.63
N THR A 509 -15.15 -16.30 -2.60
CA THR A 509 -14.70 -15.56 -1.42
C THR A 509 -15.45 -14.25 -1.31
N ILE A 510 -15.97 -13.99 -0.12
CA ILE A 510 -16.58 -12.71 0.24
C ILE A 510 -15.93 -12.27 1.55
N ALA A 511 -15.27 -11.11 1.52
CA ALA A 511 -14.70 -10.46 2.69
C ALA A 511 -15.48 -9.18 2.99
N LEU A 512 -16.17 -9.14 4.12
CA LEU A 512 -17.02 -8.03 4.54
C LEU A 512 -16.54 -7.55 5.91
N ARG A 513 -16.20 -6.27 6.04
CA ARG A 513 -15.73 -5.72 7.31
C ARG A 513 -16.83 -5.10 8.18
N GLU A 514 -18.04 -4.89 7.66
CA GLU A 514 -19.12 -4.17 8.36
C GLU A 514 -20.51 -4.78 8.09
N TYR A 515 -21.44 -4.58 9.05
CA TYR A 515 -22.88 -4.91 9.09
C TYR A 515 -23.36 -6.11 8.25
N LEU A 516 -23.65 -7.23 8.93
CA LEU A 516 -24.05 -8.52 8.32
C LEU A 516 -25.50 -8.93 8.59
N SER A 517 -26.36 -8.09 9.17
CA SER A 517 -27.68 -8.52 9.67
C SER A 517 -28.51 -9.25 8.60
N ASP A 518 -28.51 -8.73 7.38
CA ASP A 518 -29.32 -9.26 6.28
C ASP A 518 -28.65 -10.47 5.62
N LEU A 519 -27.32 -10.58 5.71
CA LEU A 519 -26.56 -11.68 5.13
C LEU A 519 -26.71 -12.98 5.93
N ILE A 520 -27.00 -12.90 7.24
CA ILE A 520 -27.21 -14.09 8.08
C ILE A 520 -28.34 -14.96 7.52
N GLY A 521 -29.42 -14.35 6.99
CA GLY A 521 -30.51 -15.06 6.34
C GLY A 521 -30.04 -15.84 5.11
N CYS A 522 -29.26 -15.18 4.24
CA CYS A 522 -28.68 -15.80 3.05
C CYS A 522 -27.70 -16.93 3.37
N LEU A 523 -26.85 -16.77 4.40
CA LEU A 523 -25.89 -17.80 4.78
C LEU A 523 -26.55 -19.05 5.38
N ARG A 524 -27.76 -18.91 5.96
CA ARG A 524 -28.55 -20.06 6.44
C ARG A 524 -29.26 -20.81 5.32
N ASP A 525 -29.54 -20.16 4.19
CA ASP A 525 -30.17 -20.81 3.05
C ASP A 525 -29.16 -21.68 2.29
N THR A 526 -29.15 -22.97 2.61
CA THR A 526 -28.30 -23.96 1.93
C THR A 526 -28.58 -24.12 0.45
N THR A 527 -29.65 -23.54 -0.10
CA THR A 527 -29.90 -23.52 -1.55
C THR A 527 -29.02 -22.49 -2.27
N LEU A 528 -28.47 -21.52 -1.56
CA LEU A 528 -27.53 -20.55 -2.11
C LEU A 528 -26.13 -21.18 -2.21
N ARG A 529 -25.51 -21.08 -3.40
CA ARG A 529 -24.14 -21.56 -3.62
C ARG A 529 -23.14 -20.87 -2.67
N MET A 530 -23.35 -19.59 -2.41
CA MET A 530 -22.57 -18.79 -1.47
C MET A 530 -22.48 -19.47 -0.09
N ALA A 531 -23.57 -20.03 0.45
CA ALA A 531 -23.57 -20.72 1.73
C ALA A 531 -22.73 -22.02 1.73
N ARG A 532 -22.57 -22.67 0.57
CA ARG A 532 -21.85 -23.95 0.44
C ARG A 532 -20.36 -23.79 0.16
N SER A 533 -19.99 -22.76 -0.61
CA SER A 533 -18.64 -22.65 -1.17
C SER A 533 -17.86 -21.41 -0.77
N SER A 534 -18.50 -20.41 -0.13
CA SER A 534 -17.78 -19.21 0.25
C SER A 534 -17.07 -19.38 1.58
N ARG A 535 -15.79 -18.98 1.64
CA ARG A 535 -15.12 -18.71 2.91
C ARG A 535 -15.46 -17.27 3.27
N LEU A 536 -16.25 -17.09 4.33
CA LEU A 536 -16.46 -15.78 4.93
C LEU A 536 -15.19 -15.46 5.73
N LYS A 537 -14.52 -14.36 5.41
CA LYS A 537 -13.37 -13.83 6.15
C LYS A 537 -13.71 -12.49 6.78
#